data_AF-W5LXA7-F1
#
_entry.id   AF-W5LXA7-F1
#
_cell.length_a   1.000
_cell.length_b   1.000
_cell.length_c   1.000
_cell.angle_alpha   90.00
_cell.angle_beta   90.00
_cell.angle_gamma   90.00
#
_symmetry.space_group_name_H-M   'P 1'
#
loop_
_entity.id
_entity.type
_entity.pdbx_description
1 polymer ?
#
loop_
_entity_poly.entity_id
_entity_poly.type
_entity_poly.pdbx_seq_one_letter_code
_entity_poly.pdbx_strand_id
1 'polypeptide(L)'
;MPRFRMDPPGQAISTATQELLRLAEAHPGGVATLDPVNDIQLKGVEVVEASMRLRVLQDGLSQFTCVHSPRFSDEFSRLQERMSFQEELDRLQFLLSDQSLSLLPEYQQRIKVLQSLSYVDAGGAVQLKGRVACELSSHELLLTELLFEGGLSSLPPEESAALLSCLVFTQKTQVTPEIN
;
A
#
# COMPACT_ATOMS: atom_id res chain seq x y z
N MET A 1 -30.13 14.16 -14.74
CA MET A 1 -29.69 13.85 -16.12
C MET A 1 -28.76 14.95 -16.60
N PRO A 2 -27.64 14.66 -17.29
CA PRO A 2 -26.71 15.69 -17.77
C PRO A 2 -27.38 16.48 -18.90
N ARG A 3 -27.42 17.81 -18.76
CA ARG A 3 -28.33 18.71 -19.48
C ARG A 3 -28.06 18.91 -20.99
N PHE A 4 -27.03 18.28 -21.57
CA PHE A 4 -26.56 18.58 -22.93
C PHE A 4 -26.03 17.36 -23.70
N ARG A 5 -26.46 16.14 -23.34
CA ARG A 5 -25.87 14.90 -23.88
C ARG A 5 -26.08 14.70 -25.39
N MET A 6 -27.11 15.34 -25.96
CA MET A 6 -27.52 15.14 -27.36
C MET A 6 -27.41 16.42 -28.21
N ASP A 7 -26.90 17.51 -27.63
CA ASP A 7 -26.74 18.77 -28.36
C ASP A 7 -25.44 18.72 -29.19
N PRO A 8 -25.45 19.25 -30.43
CA PRO A 8 -24.24 19.30 -31.24
C PRO A 8 -23.16 20.14 -30.53
N PRO A 9 -21.87 19.82 -30.72
CA PRO A 9 -20.79 20.56 -30.09
C PRO A 9 -20.89 22.04 -30.48
N GLY A 10 -20.89 22.91 -29.47
CA GLY A 10 -20.91 24.36 -29.69
C GLY A 10 -19.75 24.81 -30.59
N GLN A 11 -19.89 25.99 -31.21
CA GLN A 11 -18.94 26.50 -32.20
C GLN A 11 -17.48 26.47 -31.70
N ALA A 12 -17.23 26.86 -30.45
CA ALA A 12 -15.88 26.83 -29.86
C ALA A 12 -15.28 25.41 -29.82
N ILE A 13 -16.09 24.39 -29.49
CA ILE A 13 -15.66 22.99 -29.47
C ILE A 13 -15.38 22.51 -30.90
N SER A 14 -16.25 22.87 -31.84
CA SER A 14 -16.08 22.52 -33.26
C SER A 14 -14.79 23.11 -33.85
N THR A 15 -14.51 24.39 -33.57
CA THR A 15 -13.28 25.06 -33.99
C THR A 15 -12.03 24.47 -33.33
N ALA A 16 -12.06 24.22 -32.02
CA ALA A 16 -10.95 23.58 -31.32
C ALA A 16 -10.67 22.18 -31.87
N THR A 17 -11.71 21.40 -32.16
CA THR A 17 -11.58 20.06 -32.76
C THR A 17 -10.96 20.13 -34.15
N GLN A 18 -11.38 21.09 -34.99
CA GLN A 18 -10.81 21.30 -36.32
C GLN A 18 -9.33 21.69 -36.26
N GLU A 19 -8.94 22.59 -35.34
CA GLU A 19 -7.53 22.97 -35.19
C GLU A 19 -6.68 21.82 -34.62
N LEU A 20 -7.20 21.04 -33.67
CA LEU A 20 -6.52 19.85 -33.18
C LEU A 20 -6.33 18.80 -34.27
N LEU A 21 -7.35 18.58 -35.11
CA LEU A 21 -7.25 17.67 -36.26
C LEU A 21 -6.18 18.16 -37.24
N ARG A 22 -6.20 19.45 -37.60
CA ARG A 22 -5.20 20.07 -38.47
C ARG A 22 -3.78 19.91 -37.91
N LEU A 23 -3.61 20.09 -36.60
CA LEU A 23 -2.33 19.90 -35.92
C LEU A 23 -1.89 18.44 -35.94
N ALA A 24 -2.79 17.48 -35.71
CA ALA A 24 -2.47 16.06 -35.76
C ALA A 24 -2.08 15.59 -37.16
N GLU A 25 -2.80 16.05 -38.19
CA GLU A 25 -2.51 15.74 -39.59
C GLU A 25 -1.19 16.35 -40.06
N ALA A 26 -0.84 17.56 -39.59
CA ALA A 26 0.43 18.19 -39.87
C ALA A 26 1.62 17.50 -39.18
N HIS A 27 1.37 16.72 -38.12
CA HIS A 27 2.40 16.04 -37.31
C HIS A 27 2.09 14.54 -37.17
N PRO A 28 2.20 13.74 -38.25
CA PRO A 28 1.87 12.32 -38.22
C PRO A 28 2.79 11.48 -37.32
N GLY A 29 3.97 11.99 -36.98
CA GLY A 29 4.90 11.40 -36.00
C GLY A 29 4.66 11.83 -34.56
N GLY A 30 3.62 12.64 -34.30
CA GLY A 30 3.36 13.26 -33.00
C GLY A 30 3.84 14.70 -32.90
N VAL A 31 3.24 15.45 -31.98
CA VAL A 31 3.59 16.85 -31.69
C VAL A 31 4.84 16.91 -30.80
N ALA A 32 5.66 17.95 -30.97
CA ALA A 32 6.81 18.18 -30.10
C ALA A 32 6.40 18.21 -28.62
N THR A 33 7.07 17.38 -27.82
CA THR A 33 6.87 17.32 -26.37
C THR A 33 7.74 18.36 -25.67
N LEU A 34 7.29 18.82 -24.49
CA LEU A 34 8.06 19.73 -23.65
C LEU A 34 9.04 18.95 -22.77
N ASP A 35 10.28 19.43 -22.67
CA ASP A 35 11.28 18.95 -21.74
C ASP A 35 10.97 19.48 -20.32
N PRO A 36 10.75 18.60 -19.33
CA PRO A 36 10.42 19.02 -17.97
C PRO A 36 11.48 19.91 -17.30
N VAL A 37 12.75 19.74 -17.65
CA VAL A 37 13.89 20.46 -17.05
C VAL A 37 14.22 21.72 -17.82
N ASN A 38 14.26 21.65 -19.16
CA ASN A 38 14.68 22.76 -20.01
C ASN A 38 13.53 23.73 -20.33
N ASP A 39 12.34 23.21 -20.64
CA ASP A 39 11.19 24.03 -21.05
C ASP A 39 10.32 24.44 -19.86
N ILE A 40 10.03 23.48 -18.97
CA ILE A 40 9.16 23.69 -17.80
C ILE A 40 9.96 24.16 -16.57
N GLN A 41 11.29 24.05 -16.60
CA GLN A 41 12.20 24.49 -15.54
C GLN A 41 11.98 23.80 -14.17
N LEU A 42 11.60 22.52 -14.18
CA LEU A 42 11.55 21.72 -12.96
C LEU A 42 12.97 21.36 -12.50
N LYS A 43 13.34 21.84 -11.31
CA LYS A 43 14.71 21.71 -10.74
C LYS A 43 14.82 20.71 -9.58
N GLY A 44 13.75 19.98 -9.27
CA GLY A 44 13.81 18.93 -8.25
C GLY A 44 14.80 17.85 -8.66
N VAL A 45 15.70 17.47 -7.75
CA VAL A 45 16.78 16.50 -8.04
C VAL A 45 16.23 15.21 -8.63
N GLU A 46 15.18 14.65 -8.04
CA GLU A 46 14.50 13.44 -8.53
C GLU A 46 13.99 13.57 -9.96
N VAL A 47 13.42 14.73 -10.32
CA VAL A 47 12.90 15.00 -11.66
C VAL A 47 14.04 15.09 -12.67
N VAL A 48 15.11 15.80 -12.33
CA VAL A 48 16.28 15.94 -13.19
C VAL A 48 16.93 14.59 -13.44
N GLU A 49 17.12 13.77 -12.40
CA GLU A 49 17.67 12.42 -12.53
C GLU A 49 16.79 11.50 -13.38
N ALA A 50 15.47 11.53 -13.17
CA ALA A 50 14.52 10.75 -13.96
C ALA A 50 14.53 11.17 -15.43
N SER A 51 14.55 12.47 -15.72
CA SER A 51 14.63 13.00 -17.10
C SER A 51 15.93 12.61 -17.79
N MET A 52 17.07 12.69 -17.09
CA MET A 52 18.36 12.22 -17.63
C MET A 52 18.33 10.72 -17.93
N ARG A 53 17.80 9.91 -17.01
CA ARG A 53 17.68 8.46 -17.20
C ARG A 53 16.77 8.11 -18.38
N LEU A 54 15.64 8.79 -18.51
CA LEU A 54 14.71 8.59 -19.62
C LEU A 54 15.40 8.85 -20.97
N ARG A 55 16.19 9.93 -21.07
CA ARG A 55 16.94 10.25 -22.28
C ARG A 55 17.95 9.15 -22.64
N VAL A 56 18.71 8.68 -21.66
CA VAL A 56 19.67 7.57 -21.86
C VAL A 56 18.95 6.31 -22.34
N LEU A 57 17.79 5.99 -21.77
CA LEU A 57 17.00 4.82 -22.18
C LEU A 57 16.43 4.97 -23.59
N GLN A 58 15.94 6.16 -23.97
CA GLN A 58 15.44 6.44 -25.32
C GLN A 58 16.56 6.33 -26.37
N ASP A 59 17.72 6.93 -26.09
CA ASP A 59 18.88 6.85 -26.96
C ASP A 59 19.35 5.40 -27.11
N GLY A 60 19.37 4.64 -26.01
CA GLY A 60 19.68 3.21 -26.02
C GLY A 60 18.66 2.37 -26.77
N LEU A 61 17.36 2.70 -26.70
CA LEU A 61 16.29 1.94 -27.35
C LEU A 61 16.49 1.89 -28.88
N SER A 62 16.93 3.02 -29.45
CA SER A 62 17.20 3.15 -30.90
C SER A 62 18.35 2.27 -31.40
N GLN A 63 19.20 1.77 -30.49
CA GLN A 63 20.36 0.94 -30.84
C GLN A 63 20.02 -0.54 -30.96
N PHE A 64 18.85 -0.98 -30.48
CA PHE A 64 18.45 -2.38 -30.56
C PHE A 64 17.93 -2.73 -31.96
N THR A 65 18.38 -3.87 -32.51
CA THR A 65 17.91 -4.32 -33.83
C THR A 65 16.47 -4.85 -33.79
N CYS A 66 16.03 -5.39 -32.65
CA CYS A 66 14.71 -6.01 -32.53
C CYS A 66 13.55 -5.02 -32.72
N VAL A 67 13.70 -3.76 -32.29
CA VAL A 67 12.63 -2.74 -32.40
C VAL A 67 12.32 -2.37 -33.85
N HIS A 68 13.22 -2.70 -34.78
CA HIS A 68 13.04 -2.49 -36.22
C HIS A 68 12.54 -3.74 -36.95
N SER A 69 12.35 -4.86 -36.25
CA SER A 69 11.78 -6.08 -36.84
C SER A 69 10.31 -5.84 -37.21
N PRO A 70 9.86 -6.20 -38.43
CA PRO A 70 8.44 -6.13 -38.79
C PRO A 70 7.58 -7.09 -37.94
N ARG A 71 8.20 -8.07 -37.27
CA ARG A 71 7.54 -9.01 -36.35
C ARG A 71 7.72 -8.62 -34.89
N PHE A 72 8.27 -7.44 -34.59
CA PHE A 72 8.56 -7.01 -33.22
C PHE A 72 7.32 -7.11 -32.33
N SER A 73 6.16 -6.66 -32.80
CA SER A 73 4.91 -6.73 -32.04
C SER A 73 4.57 -8.17 -31.60
N ASP A 74 4.68 -9.14 -32.51
CA ASP A 74 4.35 -10.53 -32.23
C ASP A 74 5.42 -11.22 -31.36
N GLU A 75 6.70 -10.93 -31.63
CA GLU A 75 7.84 -11.45 -30.88
C GLU A 75 7.87 -10.90 -29.44
N PHE A 76 7.58 -9.61 -29.28
CA PHE A 76 7.49 -8.95 -27.98
C PHE A 76 6.28 -9.44 -27.18
N SER A 77 5.13 -9.65 -27.83
CA SER A 77 3.94 -10.23 -27.18
C SER A 77 4.22 -11.63 -26.63
N ARG A 78 4.88 -12.51 -27.42
CA ARG A 78 5.29 -13.83 -26.94
C ARG A 78 6.30 -13.77 -25.79
N LEU A 79 7.24 -12.83 -25.85
CA LEU A 79 8.19 -12.61 -24.76
C LEU A 79 7.47 -12.17 -23.49
N GLN A 80 6.51 -11.26 -23.61
CA GLN A 80 5.70 -10.78 -22.49
C GLN A 80 4.86 -11.90 -21.86
N GLU A 81 4.22 -12.75 -22.67
CA GLU A 81 3.53 -13.94 -22.16
C GLU A 81 4.48 -14.85 -21.38
N ARG A 82 5.65 -15.15 -21.94
CA ARG A 82 6.66 -15.97 -21.24
C ARG A 82 7.12 -15.34 -19.93
N MET A 83 7.35 -14.02 -19.89
CA MET A 83 7.72 -13.31 -18.66
C MET A 83 6.61 -13.40 -17.62
N SER A 84 5.34 -13.26 -18.02
CA SER A 84 4.20 -13.41 -17.09
C SER A 84 4.11 -14.81 -16.47
N PHE A 85 4.39 -15.86 -17.25
CA PHE A 85 4.46 -17.22 -16.72
C PHE A 85 5.65 -17.42 -15.78
N GLN A 86 6.80 -16.80 -16.08
CA GLN A 86 7.95 -16.86 -15.21
C GLN A 86 7.68 -16.16 -13.87
N GLU A 87 7.07 -14.97 -13.90
CA GLU A 87 6.67 -14.24 -12.69
C GLU A 87 5.69 -15.05 -11.82
N GLU A 88 4.70 -15.69 -12.44
CA GLU A 88 3.75 -16.53 -11.70
C GLU A 88 4.43 -17.79 -11.15
N LEU A 89 5.35 -18.39 -11.90
CA LEU A 89 6.13 -19.53 -11.42
C LEU A 89 7.02 -19.14 -10.22
N ASP A 90 7.72 -18.01 -10.29
CA ASP A 90 8.55 -17.50 -9.20
C ASP A 90 7.70 -17.17 -7.96
N ARG A 91 6.52 -16.59 -8.17
CA ARG A 91 5.55 -16.33 -7.10
C ARG A 91 5.06 -17.63 -6.46
N LEU A 92 4.69 -18.63 -7.25
CA LEU A 92 4.23 -19.92 -6.74
C LEU A 92 5.36 -20.64 -5.99
N GLN A 93 6.58 -20.60 -6.49
CA GLN A 93 7.75 -21.12 -5.77
C GLN A 93 7.96 -20.41 -4.43
N PHE A 94 7.83 -19.08 -4.40
CA PHE A 94 7.89 -18.32 -3.15
C PHE A 94 6.80 -18.75 -2.17
N LEU A 95 5.54 -18.85 -2.62
CA LEU A 95 4.41 -19.26 -1.77
C LEU A 95 4.55 -20.69 -1.23
N LEU A 96 5.22 -21.57 -1.94
CA LEU A 96 5.53 -22.94 -1.50
C LEU A 96 6.79 -23.01 -0.63
N SER A 97 7.61 -21.96 -0.60
CA SER A 97 8.83 -21.91 0.19
C SER A 97 8.57 -21.54 1.65
N ASP A 98 9.49 -21.90 2.53
CA ASP A 98 9.49 -21.47 3.94
C ASP A 98 9.57 -19.95 4.09
N GLN A 99 10.08 -19.24 3.08
CA GLN A 99 10.17 -17.78 3.10
C GLN A 99 8.79 -17.11 3.13
N SER A 100 7.76 -17.78 2.57
CA SER A 100 6.36 -17.33 2.68
C SER A 100 5.86 -17.35 4.13
N LEU A 101 6.47 -18.16 4.99
CA LEU A 101 6.14 -18.32 6.42
C LEU A 101 7.00 -17.43 7.31
N SER A 102 7.44 -16.27 6.82
CA SER A 102 8.29 -15.33 7.57
C SER A 102 7.74 -14.93 8.95
N LEU A 103 6.42 -14.96 9.15
CA LEU A 103 5.75 -14.65 10.42
C LEU A 103 5.59 -15.85 11.37
N LEU A 104 5.88 -17.08 10.91
CA LEU A 104 5.74 -18.29 11.72
C LEU A 104 6.61 -18.27 12.99
N PRO A 105 7.87 -17.80 12.97
CA PRO A 105 8.67 -17.70 14.19
C PRO A 105 8.05 -16.76 15.23
N GLU A 106 7.49 -15.63 14.81
CA GLU A 106 6.81 -14.68 15.70
C GLU A 106 5.52 -15.28 16.27
N TYR A 107 4.72 -15.94 15.42
CA TYR A 107 3.53 -16.67 15.86
C TYR A 107 3.87 -17.69 16.96
N GLN A 108 4.92 -18.50 16.78
CA GLN A 108 5.36 -19.48 17.77
C GLN A 108 5.81 -18.82 19.08
N GLN A 109 6.48 -17.67 19.02
CA GLN A 109 6.87 -16.90 20.21
C GLN A 109 5.64 -16.38 20.96
N ARG A 110 4.64 -15.85 20.25
CA ARG A 110 3.38 -15.38 20.84
C ARG A 110 2.61 -16.53 21.50
N ILE A 111 2.53 -17.70 20.86
CA ILE A 111 1.94 -18.90 21.47
C ILE A 111 2.65 -19.29 22.77
N LYS A 112 3.99 -19.24 22.81
CA LYS A 112 4.75 -19.53 24.04
C LYS A 112 4.39 -18.57 25.18
N VAL A 113 4.22 -17.28 24.89
CA VAL A 113 3.77 -16.30 25.89
C VAL A 113 2.37 -16.64 26.39
N LEU A 114 1.42 -16.90 25.48
CA LEU A 114 0.05 -17.28 25.84
C LEU A 114 0.00 -18.57 26.67
N GLN A 115 0.87 -19.54 26.39
CA GLN A 115 1.01 -20.76 27.19
C GLN A 115 1.58 -20.46 28.58
N SER A 116 2.63 -19.64 28.66
CA SER A 116 3.23 -19.25 29.96
C SER A 116 2.25 -18.51 30.87
N LEU A 117 1.34 -17.72 30.29
CA LEU A 117 0.31 -16.98 31.01
C LEU A 117 -1.00 -17.77 31.19
N SER A 118 -1.05 -19.03 30.77
CA SER A 118 -2.23 -19.92 30.88
C SER A 118 -3.48 -19.40 30.13
N TYR A 119 -3.29 -18.72 29.00
CA TYR A 119 -4.37 -18.36 28.07
C TYR A 119 -4.70 -19.52 27.14
N VAL A 120 -3.69 -20.34 26.85
CA VAL A 120 -3.77 -21.56 26.04
C VAL A 120 -2.99 -22.65 26.78
N ASP A 121 -3.44 -23.90 26.73
CA ASP A 121 -2.68 -25.02 27.32
C ASP A 121 -1.61 -25.57 26.35
N ALA A 122 -0.88 -26.60 26.81
CA ALA A 122 0.12 -27.28 26.00
C ALA A 122 -0.46 -27.98 24.75
N GLY A 123 -1.74 -28.33 24.77
CA GLY A 123 -2.46 -28.94 23.65
C GLY A 123 -3.04 -27.92 22.67
N GLY A 124 -2.90 -26.62 22.93
CA GLY A 124 -3.45 -25.56 22.09
C GLY A 124 -4.91 -25.21 22.41
N ALA A 125 -5.50 -25.76 23.47
CA ALA A 125 -6.87 -25.44 23.86
C ALA A 125 -6.94 -24.13 24.66
N VAL A 126 -7.88 -23.27 24.27
CA VAL A 126 -8.10 -21.95 24.89
C VAL A 126 -8.67 -22.11 26.30
N GLN A 127 -7.99 -21.51 27.27
CA GLN A 127 -8.34 -21.53 28.69
C GLN A 127 -9.30 -20.37 29.04
N LEU A 128 -9.70 -20.27 30.30
CA LEU A 128 -10.63 -19.23 30.75
C LEU A 128 -10.07 -17.80 30.50
N LYS A 129 -8.81 -17.54 30.87
CA LYS A 129 -8.14 -16.27 30.56
C LYS A 129 -8.17 -15.96 29.06
N GLY A 130 -7.90 -16.96 28.23
CA GLY A 130 -8.01 -16.88 26.77
C GLY A 130 -9.39 -16.45 26.29
N ARG A 131 -10.45 -17.08 26.82
CA ARG A 131 -11.84 -16.73 26.47
C ARG A 131 -12.20 -15.31 26.90
N VAL A 132 -11.74 -14.86 28.08
CA VAL A 132 -11.97 -13.49 28.56
C VAL A 132 -11.24 -12.48 27.68
N ALA A 133 -9.97 -12.74 27.32
CA ALA A 133 -9.24 -11.86 26.40
C ALA A 133 -9.87 -11.76 25.02
N CYS A 134 -10.50 -12.84 24.51
CA CYS A 134 -11.22 -12.80 23.24
C CYS A 134 -12.41 -11.83 23.22
N GLU A 135 -12.96 -11.45 24.38
CA GLU A 135 -14.05 -10.46 24.50
C GLU A 135 -13.54 -9.01 24.52
N LEU A 136 -12.23 -8.80 24.55
CA LEU A 136 -11.59 -7.50 24.56
C LEU A 136 -11.07 -7.16 23.16
N SER A 137 -11.20 -5.90 22.76
CA SER A 137 -10.79 -5.42 21.43
C SER A 137 -9.45 -4.69 21.41
N SER A 138 -8.88 -4.42 22.59
CA SER A 138 -7.57 -3.78 22.75
C SER A 138 -6.97 -4.14 24.11
N HIS A 139 -5.64 -4.16 24.18
CA HIS A 139 -4.88 -4.39 25.42
C HIS A 139 -5.33 -5.66 26.18
N GLU A 140 -5.68 -6.71 25.45
CA GLU A 140 -6.47 -7.85 25.93
C GLU A 140 -5.75 -8.62 27.04
N LEU A 141 -4.43 -8.84 26.88
CA LEU A 141 -3.61 -9.51 27.88
C LEU A 141 -3.50 -8.68 29.17
N LEU A 142 -3.21 -7.38 29.05
CA LEU A 142 -3.02 -6.51 30.21
C LEU A 142 -4.31 -6.39 31.03
N LEU A 143 -5.43 -6.14 30.35
CA LEU A 143 -6.74 -6.03 30.99
C LEU A 143 -7.20 -7.35 31.62
N THR A 144 -6.94 -8.47 30.96
CA THR A 144 -7.30 -9.79 31.50
C THR A 144 -6.43 -10.14 32.70
N GLU A 145 -5.12 -9.86 32.68
CA GLU A 145 -4.27 -10.04 33.88
C GLU A 145 -4.74 -9.15 35.03
N LEU A 146 -5.01 -7.86 34.77
CA LEU A 146 -5.51 -6.92 35.78
C LEU A 146 -6.83 -7.41 36.42
N LEU A 147 -7.73 -7.99 35.62
CA LEU A 147 -8.98 -8.55 36.11
C LEU A 147 -8.75 -9.80 36.97
N PHE A 148 -7.88 -10.71 36.54
CA PHE A 148 -7.61 -11.97 37.25
C PHE A 148 -6.76 -11.78 38.52
N GLU A 149 -5.90 -10.76 38.55
CA GLU A 149 -5.16 -10.35 39.76
C GLU A 149 -6.01 -9.54 40.74
N GLY A 150 -7.26 -9.19 40.37
CA GLY A 150 -8.17 -8.43 41.21
C GLY A 150 -7.81 -6.94 41.31
N GLY A 151 -6.98 -6.41 40.40
CA GLY A 151 -6.50 -5.03 40.44
C GLY A 151 -7.60 -3.99 40.30
N LEU A 152 -8.73 -4.33 39.68
CA LEU A 152 -9.94 -3.48 39.62
C LEU A 152 -10.92 -3.74 40.78
N SER A 153 -10.81 -4.88 41.47
CA SER A 153 -11.82 -5.30 42.44
C SER A 153 -11.85 -4.46 43.71
N SER A 154 -10.72 -3.84 44.08
CA SER A 154 -10.61 -2.98 45.26
C SER A 154 -10.80 -1.50 44.97
N LEU A 155 -10.88 -1.10 43.70
CA LEU A 155 -10.97 0.31 43.30
C LEU A 155 -12.43 0.76 43.22
N PRO A 156 -12.76 1.98 43.67
CA PRO A 156 -14.05 2.56 43.39
C PRO A 156 -14.23 2.79 41.87
N PRO A 157 -15.48 2.97 41.40
CA PRO A 157 -15.77 3.11 39.97
C PRO A 157 -15.01 4.26 39.29
N GLU A 158 -14.84 5.39 39.99
CA GLU A 158 -14.10 6.56 39.52
C GLU A 158 -12.61 6.29 39.30
N GLU A 159 -11.96 5.57 40.22
CA GLU A 159 -10.55 5.18 40.10
C GLU A 159 -10.36 4.12 39.01
N SER A 160 -11.30 3.17 38.91
CA SER A 160 -11.32 2.18 37.82
C SER A 160 -11.44 2.86 36.45
N ALA A 161 -12.33 3.84 36.32
CA ALA A 161 -12.51 4.60 35.08
C ALA A 161 -11.25 5.42 34.76
N ALA A 162 -10.63 6.06 35.76
CA ALA A 162 -9.39 6.81 35.58
C ALA A 162 -8.25 5.89 35.09
N LEU A 163 -8.06 4.72 35.70
CA LEU A 163 -7.04 3.76 35.29
C LEU A 163 -7.28 3.21 33.88
N LEU A 164 -8.52 2.84 33.55
CA LEU A 164 -8.87 2.34 32.23
C LEU A 164 -8.76 3.43 31.14
N SER A 165 -8.92 4.71 31.49
CA SER A 165 -8.76 5.82 30.54
C SER A 165 -7.36 5.85 29.91
N CYS A 166 -6.33 5.41 30.65
CA CYS A 166 -4.95 5.31 30.16
C CYS A 166 -4.78 4.29 29.03
N LEU A 167 -5.70 3.34 28.90
CA LEU A 167 -5.65 2.29 27.86
C LEU A 167 -6.44 2.67 26.60
N VAL A 168 -7.26 3.72 26.66
CA VAL A 168 -8.09 4.19 25.54
C VAL A 168 -7.50 5.46 24.91
N PHE A 169 -6.93 6.34 25.73
CA PHE A 169 -6.38 7.61 25.24
C PHE A 169 -4.97 7.41 24.66
N THR A 170 -4.85 7.55 23.33
CA THR A 170 -3.59 7.31 22.59
C THR A 170 -2.89 8.58 22.12
N GLN A 171 -3.47 9.77 22.36
CA GLN A 171 -2.89 11.03 21.91
C GLN A 171 -1.79 11.52 22.86
N LYS A 172 -0.78 12.18 22.32
CA LYS A 172 0.25 12.86 23.12
C LYS A 172 -0.31 14.20 23.62
N THR A 173 -0.22 14.46 24.92
CA THR A 173 -0.55 15.75 25.53
C THR A 173 0.62 16.26 26.35
N GLN A 174 0.79 17.58 26.40
CA GLN A 174 1.71 18.26 27.32
C GLN A 174 0.98 18.84 28.54
N VAL A 175 -0.34 18.64 28.63
CA VAL A 175 -1.13 19.10 29.76
C VAL A 175 -0.98 18.10 30.91
N THR A 176 -0.35 18.52 31.99
CA THR A 176 -0.33 17.79 33.26
C THR A 176 -1.65 18.00 33.99
N PRO A 177 -2.31 16.94 34.51
CA PRO A 177 -3.57 17.09 35.23
C PRO A 177 -3.36 17.88 36.53
N GLU A 178 -4.24 18.85 36.79
CA GLU A 178 -4.32 19.56 38.07
C GLU A 178 -5.06 18.69 39.08
N ILE A 179 -4.32 18.14 40.05
CA ILE A 179 -4.89 17.35 41.14
C ILE A 179 -5.24 18.33 42.26
N ASN A 180 -6.53 18.67 42.40
CA ASN A 180 -7.05 19.46 43.53
C ASN A 180 -7.32 18.60 44.75
#